data_AF-A0A6G4X7K9-F1
#
_entry.id   AF-A0A6G4X7K9-F1
#
_cell.length_a   1.000
_cell.length_b   1.000
_cell.length_c   1.000
_cell.angle_alpha   90.00
_cell.angle_beta   90.00
_cell.angle_gamma   90.00
#
_symmetry.space_group_name_H-M   'P 1'
#
loop_
_entity.id
_entity.type
_entity.pdbx_description
1 polymer ?
#
loop_
_entity_poly.entity_id
_entity_poly.type
_entity_poly.pdbx_seq_one_letter_code
_entity_poly.pdbx_strand_id
1 'polypeptide(L)' 'MDEVAARESPPVSCWTGRVQMVLAGGWVRIILPHAVESTTRIGDLRAATDEERAVFDAAAVRYAETRPRL' A
#
# COMPACT_ATOMS: atom_id res chain seq x y z
N MET A 1 14.46 -0.39 -26.89
CA MET A 1 13.25 0.43 -26.66
C MET A 1 12.87 0.17 -25.22
N ASP A 2 12.90 1.21 -24.39
CA ASP A 2 12.88 1.12 -22.94
C ASP A 2 11.45 0.77 -22.47
N GLU A 3 11.22 -0.49 -22.10
CA GLU A 3 9.96 -0.93 -21.47
C GLU A 3 10.06 -0.66 -19.96
N VAL A 4 10.04 0.61 -19.59
CA VAL A 4 9.74 1.00 -18.21
C VAL A 4 8.26 0.69 -18.02
N ALA A 5 7.98 -0.47 -17.45
CA ALA A 5 6.66 -0.83 -16.95
C ALA A 5 6.15 0.34 -16.11
N ALA A 6 5.26 1.14 -16.70
CA ALA A 6 4.50 2.16 -16.02
C ALA A 6 3.65 1.40 -15.00
N ARG A 7 4.23 1.15 -13.83
CA ARG A 7 3.54 0.61 -12.67
C ARG A 7 2.45 1.63 -12.41
N GLU A 8 1.21 1.25 -12.72
CA GLU A 8 0.03 2.10 -12.63
C GLU A 8 0.05 2.82 -11.29
N SER A 9 0.45 4.10 -11.28
CA SER A 9 0.26 4.96 -10.13
C SER A 9 -1.24 5.19 -10.06
N PRO A 10 -1.96 4.66 -9.07
CA PRO A 10 -3.40 4.80 -9.03
C PRO A 10 -3.77 6.29 -8.93
N PRO A 11 -4.83 6.75 -9.61
CA PRO A 11 -5.20 8.17 -9.73
C PRO A 11 -5.70 8.82 -8.43
N VAL A 12 -5.67 8.11 -7.29
CA VAL A 12 -6.18 8.59 -6.00
C VAL A 12 -5.04 9.12 -5.13
N SER A 13 -5.18 10.38 -4.71
CA SER A 13 -4.19 11.15 -3.94
C SER A 13 -3.97 10.65 -2.50
N CYS A 14 -4.73 9.65 -2.04
CA CYS A 14 -4.53 9.00 -0.75
C CYS A 14 -4.58 7.47 -0.89
N TRP A 15 -3.48 6.81 -0.56
CA TRP A 15 -3.43 5.35 -0.44
C TRP A 15 -3.59 4.95 1.02
N THR A 16 -4.46 3.98 1.28
CA THR A 16 -4.49 3.30 2.58
C THR A 16 -3.58 2.08 2.50
N GLY A 17 -2.60 2.01 3.41
CA GLY A 17 -1.68 0.90 3.53
C GLY A 17 -1.45 0.55 4.99
N ARG A 18 -0.86 -0.61 5.23
CA ARG A 18 -0.46 -1.06 6.56
C ARG A 18 1.02 -0.80 6.79
N VAL A 19 1.36 -0.11 7.87
CA VAL A 19 2.76 0.06 8.28
C VAL A 19 3.35 -1.30 8.62
N GLN A 20 4.48 -1.63 7.99
CA GLN A 20 5.24 -2.84 8.29
C GLN A 20 6.47 -2.52 9.15
N MET A 21 7.15 -1.41 8.87
CA MET A 21 8.40 -1.06 9.53
C MET A 21 8.62 0.45 9.52
N VAL A 22 9.08 1.00 10.64
CA VAL A 22 9.64 2.35 10.71
C VAL A 22 11.14 2.26 10.48
N LEU A 23 11.63 3.04 9.52
CA LEU A 23 13.03 3.10 9.11
C LEU A 23 13.71 4.34 9.71
N ALA A 24 15.04 4.36 9.68
CA ALA A 24 15.81 5.52 10.11
C ALA A 24 15.45 6.78 9.29
N GLY A 25 15.63 7.96 9.89
CA GLY A 25 15.42 9.24 9.21
C GLY A 25 13.95 9.57 8.91
N GLY A 26 13.00 8.96 9.64
CA GLY A 26 11.57 9.25 9.49
C GLY A 26 10.93 8.65 8.23
N TRP A 27 11.56 7.63 7.66
CA TRP A 27 10.99 6.84 6.58
C TRP A 27 10.16 5.68 7.15
N VAL A 28 9.13 5.26 6.42
CA VAL A 28 8.24 4.17 6.82
C VAL A 28 8.01 3.29 5.60
N ARG A 29 8.10 1.97 5.80
CA ARG A 29 7.66 0.98 4.82
C ARG A 29 6.20 0.60 5.10
N ILE A 30 5.37 0.71 4.07
CA ILE A 30 3.97 0.30 4.09
C ILE A 30 3.72 -0.78 3.05
N ILE A 31 2.73 -1.63 3.33
CA ILE A 31 2.19 -2.59 2.36
C ILE A 31 0.80 -2.12 1.93
N LEU A 32 0.60 -2.02 0.62
CA LEU A 32 -0.70 -1.72 0.01
C LEU A 32 -1.54 -3.01 -0.08
N PRO A 33 -2.87 -2.91 -0.19
CA PRO A 33 -3.76 -4.09 -0.11
C PRO A 33 -3.50 -5.14 -1.20
N HIS A 34 -2.90 -4.74 -2.32
CA HIS A 34 -2.49 -5.61 -3.44
C HIS A 34 -1.05 -6.14 -3.31
N ALA A 35 -0.55 -6.23 -2.07
CA ALA A 35 0.78 -6.73 -1.70
C ALA A 35 1.97 -5.98 -2.34
N VAL A 36 1.78 -4.70 -2.69
CA VAL A 36 2.88 -3.82 -3.13
C VAL A 36 3.45 -3.07 -1.95
N GLU A 37 4.75 -3.22 -1.74
CA GLU A 37 5.48 -2.42 -0.76
C GLU A 37 5.78 -1.03 -1.31
N SER A 38 5.61 -0.03 -0.46
CA SER A 38 5.98 1.35 -0.75
C SER A 38 6.72 1.96 0.44
N THR A 39 7.60 2.92 0.18
CA THR A 39 8.35 3.65 1.20
C THR A 39 7.95 5.12 1.14
N THR A 40 7.57 5.69 2.27
CA THR A 40 7.08 7.08 2.38
C THR A 40 7.61 7.75 3.66
N ARG A 41 7.46 9.08 3.78
CA ARG A 41 7.82 9.79 5.01
C ARG A 41 6.69 9.66 6.02
N ILE A 42 7.06 9.56 7.30
CA ILE A 42 6.08 9.55 8.40
C ILE A 42 5.22 10.83 8.43
N GLY A 43 5.78 11.96 8.02
CA GLY A 43 5.05 13.24 7.95
C GLY A 43 3.98 13.30 6.85
N ASP A 44 4.07 12.41 5.87
CA ASP A 44 3.08 12.29 4.79
C ASP A 44 1.96 11.29 5.14
N LEU A 45 2.00 10.71 6.35
CA LEU A 45 1.03 9.74 6.83
C LEU A 45 0.05 10.38 7.82
N ARG A 46 -1.19 9.90 7.78
CA ARG A 46 -2.14 10.04 8.89
C ARG A 46 -2.70 8.68 9.28
N ALA A 47 -3.24 8.59 10.49
CA ALA A 47 -4.03 7.43 10.86
C ALA A 47 -5.21 7.26 9.91
N ALA A 48 -5.44 6.03 9.46
CA ALA A 48 -6.62 5.67 8.69
C ALA A 48 -7.89 5.81 9.57
N THR A 49 -9.03 6.11 8.96
CA THR A 49 -10.34 6.00 9.60
C THR A 49 -10.77 4.52 9.68
N ASP A 50 -11.85 4.22 10.41
CA ASP A 50 -12.41 2.87 10.43
C ASP A 50 -12.94 2.42 9.07
N GLU A 51 -13.50 3.34 8.30
CA GLU A 51 -13.96 3.08 6.94
C GLU A 51 -12.80 2.74 6.00
N GLU A 52 -11.71 3.51 6.06
CA GLU A 52 -10.50 3.24 5.27
C GLU A 52 -9.85 1.91 5.64
N ARG A 53 -9.84 1.55 6.93
CA ARG A 53 -9.42 0.24 7.40
C ARG A 53 -10.28 -0.87 6.79
N ALA A 54 -11.60 -0.74 6.84
CA ALA A 54 -12.51 -1.73 6.28
C ALA A 54 -12.32 -1.92 4.77
N VAL A 55 -12.10 -0.83 4.02
CA VAL A 55 -11.81 -0.89 2.58
C VAL A 55 -10.47 -1.59 2.32
N PHE A 56 -9.43 -1.29 3.10
CA PHE A 56 -8.14 -1.96 2.99
C PHE A 56 -8.27 -3.47 3.23
N ASP A 57 -8.95 -3.87 4.31
CA ASP A 57 -9.09 -5.28 4.68
C ASP A 57 -9.88 -6.06 3.62
N ALA A 58 -10.98 -5.50 3.11
CA ALA A 58 -11.76 -6.11 2.03
C ALA A 58 -10.92 -6.30 0.75
N ALA A 59 -10.12 -5.30 0.38
CA ALA A 59 -9.24 -5.38 -0.77
C ALA A 59 -8.10 -6.40 -0.57
N ALA A 60 -7.53 -6.47 0.63
CA ALA A 60 -6.48 -7.42 0.98
C ALA A 60 -6.98 -8.87 0.95
N VAL A 61 -8.18 -9.14 1.48
CA VAL A 61 -8.83 -10.47 1.40
C VAL A 61 -9.05 -10.86 -0.06
N ARG A 62 -9.67 -9.98 -0.85
CA ARG A 62 -9.91 -10.23 -2.27
C ARG A 62 -8.62 -10.53 -3.03
N TYR A 63 -7.57 -9.76 -2.77
CA TYR A 63 -6.27 -10.01 -3.38
C TYR A 63 -5.72 -11.38 -2.99
N ALA A 64 -5.77 -11.75 -1.72
CA ALA A 64 -5.31 -13.06 -1.22
C ALA A 64 -6.09 -14.24 -1.84
N GLU A 65 -7.40 -14.09 -2.06
CA GLU A 65 -8.22 -15.11 -2.74
C GLU A 65 -7.85 -15.28 -4.21
N THR A 66 -7.55 -14.17 -4.90
CA THR A 66 -7.20 -14.17 -6.33
C THR A 66 -5.75 -14.57 -6.62
N ARG A 67 -4.88 -14.59 -5.61
CA ARG A 67 -3.47 -14.91 -5.81
C ARG A 67 -3.30 -16.42 -6.01
N PRO A 68 -2.72 -16.88 -7.14
CA PRO A 68 -2.45 -18.29 -7.33
C PRO A 68 -1.52 -18.78 -6.21
N ARG A 69 -1.95 -19.84 -5.52
CA ARG A 69 -1.11 -20.55 -4.55
C ARG A 69 -0.03 -21.28 -5.35
N LEU A 70 1.19 -20.73 -5.33
CA LEU A 70 2.39 -21.42 -5.83
C LEU A 70 2.76 -22.57 -4.87
#